data_AF-A2CCC3-F1
#
_entry.id   AF-A2CCC3-F1
#
_cell.length_a   1.000
_cell.length_b   1.000
_cell.length_c   1.000
_cell.angle_alpha   90.00
_cell.angle_beta   90.00
_cell.angle_gamma   90.00
#
_symmetry.space_group_name_H-M   'P 1'
#
loop_
_entity.id
_entity.type
_entity.pdbx_description
1 polymer ?
#
loop_
_entity_poly.entity_id
_entity_poly.type
_entity_poly.pdbx_seq_one_letter_code
_entity_poly.pdbx_strand_id
1 'polypeptide(L)' 'MMKTPASNISFNQREKSFFHRLEEELMKKTKMSKSGCYKQALLEYHARLTQSAVIR' A
#
# COMPACT_ATOMS: atom_id res chain seq x y z
N MET A 1 -17.25 13.17 -13.57
CA MET A 1 -17.06 13.04 -12.11
C MET A 1 -15.94 12.03 -11.87
N MET A 2 -14.76 12.48 -11.43
CA MET A 2 -13.70 11.56 -11.02
C MET A 2 -14.17 10.83 -9.76
N LYS A 3 -14.49 9.55 -9.89
CA LYS A 3 -14.76 8.68 -8.73
C LYS A 3 -13.44 8.57 -7.97
N THR A 4 -13.29 9.29 -6.87
CA THR A 4 -12.30 8.93 -5.86
C THR A 4 -12.49 7.44 -5.61
N PRO A 5 -11.49 6.57 -5.85
CA PRO A 5 -11.64 5.18 -5.48
C PRO A 5 -11.64 5.16 -3.95
N ALA A 6 -12.83 5.27 -3.37
CA ALA A 6 -13.11 5.04 -1.96
C ALA A 6 -13.09 3.52 -1.71
N SER A 7 -12.01 2.86 -2.15
CA SER A 7 -11.75 1.52 -1.68
C SER A 7 -11.38 1.68 -0.21
N ASN A 8 -12.35 1.47 0.68
CA ASN A 8 -12.11 1.32 2.11
C ASN A 8 -11.27 0.05 2.28
N ILE A 9 -9.94 0.20 2.17
CA ILE A 9 -9.01 -0.90 2.38
C ILE A 9 -9.01 -1.18 3.88
N SER A 10 -9.77 -2.20 4.25
CA SER A 10 -9.79 -2.72 5.61
C SER A 10 -8.65 -3.72 5.71
N PHE A 11 -7.55 -3.30 6.33
CA PHE A 11 -6.46 -4.22 6.65
C PHE A 11 -6.85 -5.08 7.84
N ASN A 12 -6.64 -6.38 7.74
CA ASN A 12 -6.55 -7.23 8.92
C ASN A 12 -5.26 -6.91 9.71
N GLN A 13 -5.16 -7.39 10.95
CA GLN A 13 -4.07 -7.00 11.85
C GLN A 13 -2.67 -7.40 11.34
N ARG A 14 -2.59 -8.47 10.54
CA ARG A 14 -1.36 -8.95 9.90
C ARG A 14 -0.96 -8.07 8.71
N GLU A 15 -1.92 -7.70 7.87
CA GLU A 15 -1.72 -6.80 6.73
C GLU A 15 -1.34 -5.38 7.18
N LYS A 16 -1.96 -4.89 8.26
CA LYS A 16 -1.66 -3.57 8.83
C LYS A 16 -0.20 -3.46 9.27
N SER A 17 0.30 -4.49 9.94
CA SER A 17 1.71 -4.54 10.40
C SER A 17 2.69 -4.57 9.24
N PHE A 18 2.36 -5.34 8.19
CA PHE A 18 3.15 -5.38 6.96
C PHE A 18 3.16 -4.03 6.23
N PHE A 19 1.98 -3.41 6.08
CA PHE A 19 1.82 -2.13 5.40
C PHE A 19 2.59 -0.99 6.08
N HIS A 20 2.50 -0.87 7.42
CA HIS A 20 3.23 0.16 8.15
C HIS A 20 4.75 0.00 8.02
N ARG A 21 5.25 -1.24 8.03
CA ARG A 21 6.67 -1.49 7.82
C ARG A 21 7.12 -1.01 6.44
N LEU A 22 6.30 -1.26 5.41
CA LEU A 22 6.56 -0.85 4.05
C LEU A 22 6.53 0.68 3.89
N GLU A 23 5.56 1.35 4.54
CA GLU A 23 5.46 2.81 4.60
C GLU A 23 6.69 3.44 5.26
N GLU A 24 7.17 2.90 6.39
CA GLU A 24 8.37 3.37 7.07
C GLU A 24 9.64 3.19 6.23
N GLU A 25 9.78 2.05 5.54
CA GLU A 25 10.91 1.83 4.64
C GLU A 25 10.91 2.83 3.47
N LEU A 26 9.74 3.11 2.91
CA LEU A 26 9.57 4.12 1.86
C LEU A 26 9.91 5.52 2.39
N MET A 27 9.47 5.88 3.59
CA MET A 27 9.83 7.15 4.24
C MET A 27 11.34 7.28 4.49
N LYS A 28 12.06 6.17 4.77
CA LYS A 28 13.51 6.18 4.95
C LYS A 28 14.26 6.29 3.62
N LYS A 29 13.75 5.64 2.57
CA LYS A 29 14.42 5.58 1.25
C LYS A 29 14.09 6.77 0.35
N THR A 30 12.95 7.41 0.56
CA THR A 30 12.46 8.50 -0.30
C THR A 30 12.19 9.75 0.52
N LYS A 31 12.42 10.93 -0.07
CA LYS A 31 12.08 12.23 0.55
C LYS A 31 10.61 12.62 0.32
N MET A 32 9.71 11.63 0.22
CA MET A 32 8.29 11.87 -0.02
C MET A 32 7.58 12.30 1.26
N SER A 33 6.46 13.01 1.11
CA SER A 33 5.54 13.27 2.22
C SER A 33 4.89 11.96 2.67
N LYS A 34 4.41 11.92 3.93
CA LYS A 34 3.73 10.75 4.48
C LYS A 34 2.57 10.27 3.61
N SER A 35 1.79 11.19 3.04
CA SER A 35 0.70 10.87 2.13
C SER A 35 1.16 10.29 0.78
N GLY A 36 2.36 10.67 0.32
CA GLY A 36 3.01 10.07 -0.85
C GLY A 36 3.47 8.64 -0.57
N CYS A 37 4.16 8.43 0.55
CA CYS A 37 4.59 7.10 0.99
C CYS A 37 3.40 6.14 1.16
N TYR A 38 2.30 6.61 1.75
CA TYR A 38 1.06 5.84 1.90
C TYR A 38 0.52 5.34 0.56
N LYS A 39 0.42 6.22 -0.44
CA LYS A 39 -0.08 5.86 -1.78
C LYS A 39 0.85 4.88 -2.49
N GLN A 40 2.16 5.08 -2.37
CA GLN A 40 3.15 4.20 -2.95
C GLN A 40 3.12 2.80 -2.29
N ALA A 41 3.04 2.76 -0.96
CA ALA A 41 2.91 1.52 -0.21
C ALA A 41 1.63 0.75 -0.59
N LEU A 42 0.53 1.46 -0.86
CA LEU A 42 -0.72 0.85 -1.33
C LEU A 42 -0.56 0.22 -2.71
N LEU A 43 0.09 0.93 -3.65
CA LEU A 43 0.35 0.40 -4.98
C LEU A 43 1.21 -0.87 -4.92
N GLU A 44 2.27 -0.87 -4.10
CA GLU A 44 3.12 -2.05 -3.90
C GLU A 44 2.36 -3.21 -3.24
N TYR A 45 1.54 -2.91 -2.23
CA TYR A 45 0.71 -3.91 -1.56
C TYR A 45 -0.25 -4.59 -2.55
N HIS A 46 -0.97 -3.80 -3.35
CA HIS A 46 -1.86 -4.32 -4.38
C HIS A 46 -1.11 -5.08 -5.48
N ALA A 47 0.05 -4.58 -5.92
CA ALA A 47 0.87 -5.27 -6.92
C ALA A 47 1.29 -6.68 -6.44
N ARG A 48 1.66 -6.82 -5.16
CA ARG A 48 2.02 -8.12 -4.56
C ARG A 48 0.82 -9.07 -4.43
N LEU A 49 -0.35 -8.55 -4.08
CA LEU A 49 -1.60 -9.33 -4.05
C LEU A 49 -1.97 -9.82 -5.45
N THR A 50 -1.90 -8.95 -6.45
CA THR A 50 -2.21 -9.31 -7.85
C THR A 50 -1.18 -10.28 -8.42
N GLN A 51 0.12 -10.11 -8.15
CA GLN A 51 1.15 -11.08 -8.56
C GLN A 51 0.96 -12.46 -7.92
N SER A 52 0.51 -12.52 -6.66
CA SER A 52 0.16 -13.79 -6.02
C SER A 52 -1.09 -14.45 -6.62
N ALA A 53 -1.99 -13.66 -7.23
CA ALA A 53 -3.19 -14.16 -7.88
C ALA A 53 -2.94 -14.69 -9.31
N VAL A 54 -1.87 -14.24 -9.98
CA VAL A 54 -1.53 -14.65 -11.37
C VAL A 54 -0.86 -16.04 -11.42
N ILE A 55 -0.41 -16.59 -10.29
CA ILE A 55 0.15 -17.95 -10.21
C ILE A 55 -0.92 -18.91 -9.66
N ARG A 56 -2.05 -19.04 -10.36
CA ARG A 56 -3.06 -20.08 -10.13
C ARG A 56 -3.52 -20.72 -11.42
#